data_AF-D6CW33-F1
#
_entry.id   AF-D6CW33-F1
#
_cell.length_a   1.000
_cell.length_b   1.000
_cell.length_c   1.000
_cell.angle_alpha   90.00
_cell.angle_beta   90.00
_cell.angle_gamma   90.00
#
_symmetry.space_group_name_H-M   'P 1'
#
loop_
_entity.id
_entity.type
_entity.pdbx_description
1 polymer ?
#
loop_
_entity_poly.entity_id
_entity_poly.type
_entity_poly.pdbx_seq_one_letter_code
_entity_poly.pdbx_strand_id
1 'polypeptide(L)'
;MSKTYVQQRHGIDPNKAVAMRVRGDGMVDALRPGQIVLTMQWDRGRELEDGAIYGLKGPHGFSIRRLRFGRQEERPIIWVWADNDEYGDQRRSLTPEEFDQEYQVLAIALGTEQRL
;
A
#
# COMPACT_ATOMS: atom_id res chain seq x y z
N MET A 1 -13.71 -11.20 -10.90
CA MET A 1 -13.16 -12.23 -9.99
C MET A 1 -14.31 -12.93 -9.29
N SER A 2 -14.25 -14.26 -9.14
CA SER A 2 -15.25 -15.00 -8.36
C SER A 2 -14.97 -14.85 -6.86
N LYS A 3 -16.02 -14.75 -6.04
CA LYS A 3 -15.91 -14.69 -4.56
C LYS A 3 -15.15 -15.91 -4.01
N THR A 4 -15.36 -17.07 -4.61
CA THR A 4 -14.67 -18.33 -4.24
C THR A 4 -13.17 -18.25 -4.47
N TYR A 5 -12.72 -17.59 -5.56
CA TYR A 5 -11.29 -17.43 -5.86
C TYR A 5 -10.58 -16.59 -4.80
N VAL A 6 -11.18 -15.46 -4.42
CA VAL A 6 -10.64 -14.54 -3.42
C VAL A 6 -10.47 -15.23 -2.07
N GLN A 7 -11.48 -15.99 -1.64
CA GLN A 7 -11.43 -16.72 -0.39
C GLN A 7 -10.42 -17.89 -0.42
N GLN A 8 -10.38 -18.68 -1.49
CA GLN A 8 -9.46 -19.82 -1.61
C GLN A 8 -7.99 -19.42 -1.78
N ARG A 9 -7.72 -18.36 -2.56
CA ARG A 9 -6.35 -17.92 -2.89
C ARG A 9 -5.72 -17.09 -1.78
N HIS A 10 -6.52 -16.21 -1.16
CA HIS A 10 -6.02 -15.19 -0.24
C HIS A 10 -6.56 -15.34 1.19
N GLY A 11 -7.51 -16.24 1.45
CA GLY A 11 -8.07 -16.45 2.79
C GLY A 11 -8.92 -15.28 3.30
N ILE A 12 -9.28 -14.33 2.45
CA ILE A 12 -9.98 -13.11 2.85
C ILE A 12 -11.49 -13.19 2.57
N ASP A 13 -12.28 -12.48 3.39
CA ASP A 13 -13.70 -12.27 3.13
C ASP A 13 -13.86 -11.52 1.79
N PRO A 14 -14.54 -12.11 0.78
CA PRO A 14 -14.75 -11.47 -0.50
C PRO A 14 -15.47 -10.12 -0.42
N ASN A 15 -16.21 -9.85 0.64
CA ASN A 15 -16.89 -8.55 0.84
C ASN A 15 -15.92 -7.45 1.28
N LYS A 16 -14.73 -7.80 1.78
CA LYS A 16 -13.65 -6.87 2.12
C LYS A 16 -12.68 -6.66 0.95
N ALA A 17 -12.84 -7.39 -0.15
CA ALA A 17 -12.01 -7.27 -1.33
C ALA A 17 -12.41 -6.04 -2.15
N VAL A 18 -11.43 -5.18 -2.45
CA VAL A 18 -11.61 -3.98 -3.26
C VAL A 18 -10.60 -4.00 -4.39
N ALA A 19 -11.02 -3.64 -5.60
CA ALA A 19 -10.13 -3.47 -6.74
C ALA A 19 -9.71 -2.00 -6.86
N MET A 20 -8.41 -1.73 -6.87
CA MET A 20 -7.88 -0.40 -7.10
C MET A 20 -7.26 -0.30 -8.50
N ARG A 21 -7.62 0.73 -9.27
CA ARG A 21 -6.95 1.03 -10.54
C ARG A 21 -5.78 1.98 -10.29
N VAL A 22 -4.58 1.55 -10.64
CA VAL A 22 -3.34 2.33 -10.48
C VAL A 22 -3.35 3.50 -11.47
N ARG A 23 -3.01 4.69 -10.96
CA ARG A 23 -2.81 5.91 -11.75
C ARG A 23 -1.49 6.56 -11.33
N GLY A 24 -0.85 7.24 -12.28
CA GLY A 24 0.50 7.78 -12.08
C GLY A 24 1.56 6.69 -12.09
N ASP A 25 2.81 7.14 -12.01
CA ASP A 25 4.04 6.38 -12.19
C ASP A 25 4.86 6.23 -10.89
N GLY A 26 4.40 6.80 -9.77
CA GLY A 26 5.12 6.74 -8.49
C GLY A 26 5.27 5.35 -7.86
N MET A 27 4.78 4.29 -8.52
CA MET A 27 4.97 2.90 -8.15
C MET A 27 5.35 2.04 -9.37
N VAL A 28 5.80 2.64 -10.49
CA VAL A 28 5.91 1.98 -11.81
C VAL A 28 6.73 0.69 -11.82
N ASP A 29 7.70 0.56 -10.93
CA ASP A 29 8.55 -0.63 -10.83
C ASP A 29 7.83 -1.82 -10.20
N ALA A 30 6.81 -1.57 -9.36
CA ALA A 30 5.96 -2.60 -8.78
C ALA A 30 4.57 -2.68 -9.43
N LEU A 31 4.01 -1.55 -9.85
CA LEU A 31 2.63 -1.35 -10.29
C LEU A 31 2.60 -0.43 -11.50
N ARG A 32 2.17 -0.95 -12.66
CA ARG A 32 2.09 -0.13 -13.88
C ARG A 32 0.82 0.73 -13.92
N PRO A 33 0.87 1.95 -14.48
CA PRO A 33 -0.33 2.75 -14.72
C PRO A 33 -1.40 1.95 -15.48
N GLY A 34 -2.65 2.02 -15.01
CA GLY A 34 -3.78 1.31 -15.61
C GLY A 34 -3.99 -0.12 -15.09
N GLN A 35 -3.02 -0.70 -14.37
CA GLN A 35 -3.16 -2.00 -13.73
C GLN A 35 -4.27 -1.97 -12.66
N ILE A 36 -4.97 -3.09 -12.50
CA ILE A 36 -5.92 -3.29 -11.41
C ILE A 36 -5.24 -4.16 -10.35
N VAL A 37 -5.20 -3.67 -9.12
CA VAL A 37 -4.62 -4.37 -7.97
C VAL A 37 -5.75 -4.84 -7.09
N LEU A 38 -5.74 -6.13 -6.74
CA LEU A 38 -6.64 -6.67 -5.74
C LEU A 38 -6.13 -6.26 -4.36
N THR A 39 -7.00 -5.63 -3.59
CA THR A 39 -6.69 -5.14 -2.26
C THR A 39 -7.73 -5.64 -1.27
N MET A 40 -7.36 -5.64 0.00
CA MET A 40 -8.31 -5.82 1.09
C MET A 40 -8.48 -4.49 1.81
N GLN A 41 -9.73 -4.13 2.09
CA GLN A 41 -10.04 -3.00 2.95
C GLN A 41 -9.33 -3.14 4.29
N TRP A 42 -8.75 -2.04 4.75
CA TRP A 42 -8.03 -2.00 6.01
C TRP A 42 -8.99 -2.02 7.21
N ASP A 43 -8.77 -2.95 8.13
CA ASP A 43 -9.49 -3.00 9.40
C ASP A 43 -8.68 -2.21 10.46
N ARG A 44 -9.31 -1.23 11.12
CA ARG A 44 -8.70 -0.52 12.25
C ARG A 44 -8.29 -1.54 13.32
N GLY A 45 -7.02 -1.54 13.70
CA GLY A 45 -6.44 -2.46 14.68
C GLY A 45 -5.59 -3.59 14.09
N ARG A 46 -5.55 -3.74 12.75
CA ARG A 46 -4.54 -4.58 12.11
C ARG A 46 -3.16 -3.91 12.17
N GLU A 47 -2.12 -4.71 12.41
CA GLU A 47 -0.73 -4.24 12.33
C GLU A 47 -0.27 -4.06 10.89
N LEU A 48 0.49 -3.00 10.64
CA LEU A 48 1.12 -2.78 9.34
C LEU A 48 2.24 -3.80 9.10
N GLU A 49 2.49 -4.11 7.83
CA GLU A 49 3.43 -5.13 7.37
C GLU A 49 4.59 -4.45 6.62
N ASP A 50 5.82 -4.79 7.01
CA ASP A 50 7.02 -4.24 6.37
C ASP A 50 7.09 -4.67 4.90
N GLY A 51 7.26 -3.68 4.01
CA GLY A 51 7.36 -3.89 2.58
C GLY A 51 6.04 -4.10 1.85
N ALA A 52 4.91 -4.09 2.54
CA ALA A 52 3.61 -4.18 1.89
C ALA A 52 3.22 -2.86 1.20
N ILE A 53 2.37 -2.97 0.18
CA ILE A 53 1.84 -1.83 -0.58
C ILE A 53 0.46 -1.49 -0.03
N TYR A 54 0.25 -0.21 0.27
CA TYR A 54 -0.98 0.30 0.86
C TYR A 54 -1.64 1.36 -0.01
N GLY A 55 -2.97 1.36 0.02
CA GLY A 55 -3.77 2.52 -0.36
C GLY A 55 -3.87 3.46 0.84
N LEU A 56 -3.38 4.68 0.67
CA LEU A 56 -3.29 5.70 1.72
C LEU A 56 -4.08 6.95 1.30
N LYS A 57 -4.74 7.58 2.26
CA LYS A 57 -5.19 8.97 2.14
C LYS A 57 -4.27 9.83 3.00
N GLY A 58 -3.48 10.68 2.35
CA GLY A 58 -2.53 11.58 3.01
C GLY A 58 -2.75 13.05 2.64
N PRO A 59 -1.77 13.92 2.93
CA PRO A 59 -1.86 15.37 2.74
C PRO A 59 -2.18 15.80 1.29
N HIS A 60 -1.72 15.03 0.31
CA HIS A 60 -1.91 15.30 -1.11
C HIS A 60 -3.05 14.48 -1.73
N GLY A 61 -3.91 13.88 -0.91
CA GLY A 61 -5.02 13.04 -1.34
C GLY A 61 -4.69 11.54 -1.35
N PHE A 62 -5.32 10.80 -2.25
CA PHE A 62 -5.17 9.35 -2.34
C PHE A 62 -3.88 8.96 -3.05
N SER A 63 -3.14 8.02 -2.48
CA SER A 63 -1.91 7.50 -3.05
C SER A 63 -1.76 6.01 -2.79
N ILE A 64 -0.95 5.35 -3.62
CA ILE A 64 -0.52 3.97 -3.42
C ILE A 64 0.98 4.02 -3.14
N ARG A 65 1.41 3.47 -2.01
CA ARG A 65 2.79 3.54 -1.54
C ARG A 65 3.22 2.23 -0.90
N ARG A 66 4.50 1.90 -1.00
CA ARG A 66 5.11 0.83 -0.20
C ARG A 66 5.51 1.40 1.15
N LEU A 67 5.14 0.75 2.24
CA LEU A 67 5.64 1.11 3.56
C LEU A 67 6.86 0.25 3.88
N ARG A 68 7.92 0.84 4.42
CA ARG A 68 9.03 0.09 5.01
C ARG A 68 9.31 0.57 6.41
N PHE A 69 9.61 -0.35 7.30
CA PHE A 69 9.96 -0.04 8.68
C PHE A 69 11.47 -0.04 8.84
N GLY A 70 11.96 0.88 9.66
CA GLY A 70 13.39 0.99 9.90
C GLY A 70 13.66 1.74 11.19
N ARG A 71 14.92 2.16 11.33
CA ARG A 71 15.36 3.02 12.42
C ARG A 71 16.20 4.18 11.88
N GLN A 72 16.06 5.33 12.51
CA GLN A 72 16.94 6.48 12.33
C GLN A 72 17.34 7.00 13.70
N GLU A 73 18.64 7.04 13.99
CA GLU A 73 19.16 7.39 15.33
C GLU A 73 18.47 6.58 16.46
N GLU A 74 18.34 5.27 16.26
CA GLU A 74 17.62 4.32 17.14
C GLU A 74 16.11 4.54 17.30
N ARG A 75 15.52 5.55 16.67
CA ARG A 75 14.07 5.78 16.69
C ARG A 75 13.37 4.98 15.59
N PRO A 76 12.23 4.32 15.86
CA PRO A 76 11.47 3.62 14.84
C PRO A 76 10.91 4.62 13.84
N ILE A 77 10.99 4.27 12.55
CA ILE A 77 10.45 5.09 11.47
C ILE A 77 9.70 4.23 10.45
N ILE A 78 8.73 4.84 9.80
CA ILE A 78 7.99 4.35 8.65
C ILE A 78 8.41 5.17 7.45
N TRP A 79 8.99 4.50 6.46
CA TRP A 79 9.27 5.07 5.15
C TRP A 79 8.05 4.92 4.27
N VAL A 80 7.52 6.04 3.77
CA VAL A 80 6.49 6.08 2.73
C VAL A 80 7.19 6.16 1.38
N TRP A 81 7.25 5.03 0.69
CA TRP A 81 8.13 4.83 -0.46
C TRP A 81 7.36 4.82 -1.78
N ALA A 82 7.80 5.66 -2.71
CA ALA A 82 7.50 5.55 -4.14
C ALA A 82 8.39 4.45 -4.75
N ASP A 83 7.79 3.42 -5.34
CA ASP A 83 8.53 2.35 -6.04
C ASP A 83 8.80 2.78 -7.49
N ASN A 84 9.57 3.85 -7.61
CA ASN A 84 10.05 4.44 -8.86
C ASN A 84 11.33 5.21 -8.54
N ASP A 85 12.45 4.79 -9.14
CA ASP A 85 13.78 5.35 -8.90
C ASP A 85 13.88 6.84 -9.27
N GLU A 86 13.09 7.35 -10.22
CA GLU A 86 13.04 8.79 -10.54
C GLU A 86 12.50 9.64 -9.39
N TYR A 87 11.69 9.03 -8.51
CA TYR A 87 11.19 9.65 -7.28
C TYR A 87 11.95 9.18 -6.04
N GLY A 88 13.13 8.59 -6.20
CA GLY A 88 13.96 8.04 -5.12
C GLY A 88 14.21 9.02 -3.97
N ASP A 89 14.34 10.30 -4.27
CA ASP A 89 14.59 11.38 -3.31
C ASP A 89 13.32 11.89 -2.60
N GLN A 90 12.13 11.45 -3.02
CA GLN A 90 10.84 11.88 -2.44
C GLN A 90 10.31 10.95 -1.34
N ARG A 91 11.14 10.02 -0.87
CA ARG A 91 10.81 9.16 0.27
C ARG A 91 10.60 10.02 1.50
N ARG A 92 9.49 9.80 2.20
CA ARG A 92 9.25 10.43 3.51
C ARG A 92 9.55 9.43 4.60
N SER A 93 10.40 9.82 5.55
CA SER A 93 10.57 9.15 6.85
C SER A 93 9.66 9.82 7.87
N LEU A 94 8.82 9.05 8.54
CA LEU A 94 7.93 9.51 9.59
C LEU A 94 8.10 8.64 10.83
N THR A 95 7.94 9.18 12.02
CA THR A 95 7.68 8.31 13.19
C THR A 95 6.31 7.65 13.05
N PRO A 96 6.03 6.56 13.80
CA PRO A 96 4.68 5.98 13.83
C PRO A 96 3.60 7.00 14.18
N GLU A 97 3.86 7.90 15.13
CA GLU A 97 2.91 8.94 15.53
C GLU A 97 2.65 9.96 14.42
N GLU A 98 3.69 10.40 13.71
CA GLU A 98 3.55 11.31 12.57
C GLU A 98 2.78 10.64 11.42
N PHE A 99 3.07 9.36 11.16
CA PHE A 99 2.35 8.59 10.16
C PHE A 99 0.85 8.51 10.48
N ASP A 100 0.47 8.19 11.71
CA ASP A 100 -0.93 8.10 12.13
C ASP A 100 -1.66 9.46 12.11
N GLN A 101 -0.94 10.56 12.28
CA GLN A 101 -1.49 11.92 12.18
C GLN A 101 -1.71 12.34 10.72
N GLU A 102 -0.79 11.98 9.83
CA GLU A 102 -0.80 12.45 8.44
C GLU A 102 -1.54 11.53 7.48
N TYR A 103 -1.57 10.23 7.75
CA TYR A 103 -2.06 9.22 6.83
C TYR A 103 -3.17 8.36 7.44
N GLN A 104 -4.21 8.15 6.64
CA GLN A 104 -5.21 7.12 6.89
C GLN A 104 -4.94 5.93 5.96
N VAL A 105 -4.75 4.75 6.53
CA VAL A 105 -4.64 3.49 5.78
C VAL A 105 -6.04 3.02 5.39
N LEU A 106 -6.25 2.77 4.10
CA LEU A 106 -7.55 2.42 3.54
C LEU A 106 -7.61 0.97 3.06
N ALA A 107 -6.50 0.49 2.52
CA ALA A 107 -6.41 -0.86 1.98
C ALA A 107 -4.96 -1.35 1.95
N ILE A 108 -4.79 -2.66 1.93
CA ILE A 108 -3.52 -3.35 1.69
C ILE A 108 -3.62 -4.16 0.41
N ALA A 109 -2.60 -4.07 -0.45
CA ALA A 109 -2.52 -4.86 -1.67
C ALA A 109 -2.27 -6.35 -1.32
N LEU A 110 -3.07 -7.24 -1.89
CA LEU A 110 -2.92 -8.70 -1.69
C LEU A 110 -2.00 -9.34 -2.73
N GLY A 111 -1.57 -8.56 -3.72
CA GLY A 111 -0.73 -8.98 -4.84
C GLY A 111 -1.09 -8.27 -6.13
N THR A 112 -0.19 -8.33 -7.10
CA THR A 112 -0.42 -7.85 -8.47
C THR A 112 -0.85 -9.02 -9.35
N GLU A 113 -2.07 -9.01 -9.86
CA GLU A 113 -2.39 -9.90 -10.98
C GLU A 113 -1.69 -9.34 -12.23
N GLN A 114 -0.63 -10.00 -12.68
CA GLN A 114 -0.22 -9.91 -14.08
C GLN A 114 -1.12 -10.87 -14.85
N ARG A 115 -1.96 -10.35 -15.74
CA ARG A 115 -2.54 -11.18 -16.79
C ARG A 115 -1.38 -11.64 -17.67
N LEU A 116 -1.10 -12.95 -17.64
CA LEU A 116 -0.38 -13.64 -18.71
C LEU A 116 -1.16 -13.54 -20.01
#